data_AF-A0A357QRX6-F1
#
_entry.id   AF-A0A357QRX6-F1
#
_cell.length_a   1.000
_cell.length_b   1.000
_cell.length_c   1.000
_cell.angle_alpha   90.00
_cell.angle_beta   90.00
_cell.angle_gamma   90.00
#
_symmetry.space_group_name_H-M   'P 1'
#
loop_
_entity.id
_entity.type
_entity.pdbx_description
1 polymer ?
#
loop_
_entity_poly.entity_id
_entity_poly.type
_entity_poly.pdbx_seq_one_letter_code
_entity_poly.pdbx_strand_id
1 'polypeptide(L)' 'MLDFSKTILKGVSFSEQLFSKELRKLIAFMGDDKNSIQKLKEWCSEHFGKQFPDAIAGTFGS' A
#
# COMPACT_ATOMS: atom_id res chain seq x y z
N MET A 1 1.00 11.88 6.01
CA MET A 1 0.74 10.43 6.18
C MET A 1 1.35 9.60 5.07
N LEU A 2 1.22 10.00 3.81
CA LEU A 2 1.76 9.26 2.68
C LEU A 2 3.26 8.89 2.81
N ASP A 3 4.14 9.80 3.23
CA ASP A 3 5.57 9.48 3.35
C ASP A 3 5.89 8.49 4.47
N PHE A 4 5.13 8.52 5.56
CA PHE A 4 5.22 7.51 6.62
C PHE A 4 4.79 6.12 6.10
N SER A 5 3.68 6.08 5.35
CA SER A 5 3.21 4.86 4.68
C SER A 5 4.27 4.27 3.75
N LYS A 6 4.93 5.10 2.93
CA LYS A 6 6.02 4.67 2.04
C LYS A 6 7.19 4.05 2.79
N THR A 7 7.60 4.64 3.91
CA THR A 7 8.71 4.13 4.74
C THR A 7 8.38 2.77 5.32
N ILE A 8 7.17 2.59 5.85
CA ILE A 8 6.71 1.28 6.37
C ILE A 8 6.73 0.24 5.25
N LEU A 9 6.10 0.54 4.12
CA LEU A 9 5.96 -0.42 3.02
C LEU A 9 7.31 -0.87 2.46
N LYS A 10 8.29 0.04 2.34
CA LYS A 10 9.68 -0.33 2.00
C LYS A 10 10.34 -1.22 3.06
N GLY A 11 10.03 -1.00 4.33
CA GLY A 11 10.58 -1.81 5.42
C GLY A 11 10.03 -3.23 5.47
N VAL A 12 8.81 -3.46 4.99
CA VAL A 12 8.14 -4.78 4.99
C VAL A 12 8.10 -5.47 3.63
N SER A 13 8.63 -4.84 2.57
CA SER A 13 8.59 -5.37 1.19
C SER A 13 9.52 -6.58 0.93
N PHE A 14 10.09 -7.17 1.97
CA PHE A 14 10.77 -8.47 1.88
C PHE A 14 9.79 -9.66 1.99
N SER A 15 8.53 -9.41 2.36
CA SER A 15 7.48 -10.42 2.48
C SER A 15 6.16 -9.87 1.95
N GLU A 16 5.58 -10.55 0.97
CA GLU A 16 4.27 -10.20 0.40
C GLU A 16 3.17 -10.19 1.48
N GLN A 17 3.20 -11.17 2.39
CA GLN A 17 2.23 -11.27 3.47
C GLN A 17 2.30 -10.05 4.42
N LEU A 18 3.51 -9.61 4.79
CA LEU A 18 3.69 -8.43 5.63
C LEU A 18 3.35 -7.15 4.88
N PHE A 19 3.77 -7.03 3.61
CA PHE A 19 3.42 -5.93 2.75
C PHE A 19 1.90 -5.74 2.65
N SER A 20 1.17 -6.81 2.32
CA SER A 20 -0.29 -6.79 2.21
C SER A 20 -0.97 -6.44 3.55
N LYS A 21 -0.47 -6.97 4.67
CA LYS A 21 -0.99 -6.69 6.01
C LYS A 21 -0.83 -5.21 6.39
N GLU A 22 0.35 -4.65 6.20
CA GLU A 22 0.61 -3.25 6.54
C GLU A 22 -0.09 -2.29 5.55
N LEU A 23 -0.16 -2.64 4.26
CA LEU A 23 -0.89 -1.85 3.27
C LEU A 23 -2.37 -1.68 3.65
N ARG A 24 -3.04 -2.77 4.08
CA ARG A 24 -4.43 -2.70 4.58
C ARG A 24 -4.57 -1.81 5.80
N LYS A 25 -3.65 -1.90 6.77
CA LYS A 25 -3.67 -1.04 7.96
C LYS A 25 -3.49 0.43 7.60
N LEU A 26 -2.61 0.74 6.65
CA LEU A 26 -2.34 2.10 6.21
C LEU A 26 -3.57 2.71 5.51
N ILE A 27 -4.28 1.94 4.70
CA ILE A 27 -5.54 2.39 4.09
C ILE A 27 -6.61 2.62 5.16
N ALA A 28 -6.79 1.67 6.09
CA ALA A 28 -7.74 1.83 7.19
C ALA A 28 -7.41 3.06 8.05
N PHE A 29 -6.14 3.34 8.28
CA PHE A 29 -5.68 4.52 9.01
C PHE A 29 -5.94 5.84 8.26
N MET A 30 -5.95 5.82 6.92
CA MET A 30 -6.30 7.00 6.10
C MET A 30 -7.80 7.28 6.08
N GLY A 31 -8.65 6.32 6.46
CA GLY A 31 -10.10 6.50 6.56
C GLY A 31 -10.71 6.98 5.24
N ASP A 32 -11.41 8.11 5.30
CA ASP A 32 -12.12 8.69 4.14
C ASP A 32 -11.27 9.61 3.26
N ASP A 33 -9.96 9.74 3.52
CA ASP A 33 -9.06 10.54 2.68
C ASP A 33 -8.74 9.80 1.36
N LYS A 34 -9.72 9.83 0.45
CA LYS A 34 -9.64 9.22 -0.88
C LYS A 34 -8.46 9.72 -1.70
N ASN A 35 -8.03 10.97 -1.51
CA ASN A 35 -6.90 11.53 -2.24
C ASN A 35 -5.58 10.89 -1.77
N SER A 36 -5.39 10.75 -0.46
CA SER A 36 -4.22 10.05 0.09
C SER A 36 -4.21 8.57 -0.30
N ILE A 37 -5.36 7.90 -0.27
CA ILE A 37 -5.50 6.49 -0.69
C ILE A 37 -5.13 6.33 -2.18
N GLN A 38 -5.64 7.23 -3.04
CA GLN A 38 -5.33 7.20 -4.47
C GLN A 38 -3.83 7.41 -4.73
N LYS A 39 -3.22 8.40 -4.07
CA LYS A 39 -1.76 8.63 -4.17
C LYS A 39 -0.94 7.44 -3.67
N LEU A 40 -1.41 6.76 -2.62
CA LEU A 40 -0.77 5.54 -2.12
C LEU A 40 -0.88 4.40 -3.13
N LYS A 41 -2.04 4.24 -3.77
CA LYS A 41 -2.27 3.23 -4.82
C LYS A 41 -1.33 3.42 -6.00
N GLU A 42 -1.26 4.63 -6.54
CA GLU A 42 -0.37 4.99 -7.65
C GLU A 42 1.09 4.65 -7.30
N TRP A 43 1.52 5.11 -6.13
CA TRP A 43 2.88 4.88 -5.66
C TRP A 43 3.19 3.38 -5.45
N CYS A 44 2.28 2.62 -4.87
CA CYS A 44 2.45 1.17 -4.72
C CYS A 44 2.53 0.47 -6.08
N SER A 45 1.73 0.91 -7.06
CA SER A 45 1.71 0.34 -8.40
C SER A 45 3.03 0.62 -9.13
N GLU A 46 3.58 1.83 -8.99
CA GLU A 46 4.88 2.20 -9.57
C GLU A 46 6.06 1.44 -8.95
N HIS A 47 6.10 1.35 -7.62
CA HIS A 47 7.25 0.79 -6.90
C HIS A 47 7.20 -0.72 -6.70
N PHE A 48 6.02 -1.29 -6.52
CA PHE A 48 5.82 -2.69 -6.15
C PHE A 48 4.91 -3.44 -7.11
N GLY A 49 4.36 -2.81 -8.16
CA GLY A 49 3.44 -3.46 -9.10
C GLY A 49 4.03 -4.67 -9.84
N LYS A 50 5.36 -4.72 -10.00
CA LYS A 50 6.04 -5.91 -10.56
C LYS A 50 6.27 -7.02 -9.53
N GLN A 51 6.43 -6.66 -8.26
CA GLN A 51 6.80 -7.59 -7.20
C GLN A 51 5.56 -8.17 -6.50
N PHE A 52 4.54 -7.35 -6.28
CA PHE A 52 3.33 -7.68 -5.51
C PHE A 52 2.04 -7.21 -6.23
N PRO A 53 1.82 -7.60 -7.51
CA PRO A 53 0.63 -7.18 -8.25
C PRO A 53 -0.67 -7.61 -7.56
N ASP A 54 -0.72 -8.85 -7.06
CA ASP A 54 -1.92 -9.43 -6.45
C ASP A 54 -2.22 -8.80 -5.09
N ALA A 55 -1.20 -8.55 -4.27
CA ALA A 55 -1.38 -7.85 -3.00
C ALA A 55 -1.93 -6.43 -3.18
N ILE A 56 -1.47 -5.70 -4.20
CA ILE A 56 -1.94 -4.34 -4.50
C ILE A 56 -3.38 -4.41 -5.01
N ALA A 57 -3.66 -5.27 -6.00
CA ALA A 57 -5.00 -5.42 -6.56
C ALA A 57 -6.02 -5.86 -5.50
N GLY A 58 -5.69 -6.85 -4.67
CA GLY A 58 -6.55 -7.36 -3.61
C GLY A 58 -6.78 -6.38 -2.46
N THR A 59 -5.96 -5.33 -2.34
CA THR A 59 -6.08 -4.35 -1.26
C THR A 59 -6.80 -3.06 -1.70
N PHE A 60 -6.63 -2.64 -2.96
CA PHE A 60 -7.29 -1.45 -3.53
C PHE A 60 -8.49 -1.75 -4.43
N GLY A 61 -8.78 -3.01 -4.69
CA GLY A 61 -9.84 -3.48 -5.60
C GLY A 61 -11.17 -3.84 -4.93
N SER A 62 -11.40 -3.40 -3.67
CA SER A 62 -12.68 -3.56 -2.95
C SER A 62 -13.41 -2.24 -2.79
#